data_AF-A0A1X7M8J0-F1
#
_entry.id   AF-A0A1X7M8J0-F1
#
_cell.length_a   1.000
_cell.length_b   1.000
_cell.length_c   1.000
_cell.angle_alpha   90.00
_cell.angle_beta   90.00
_cell.angle_gamma   90.00
#
_symmetry.space_group_name_H-M   'P 1'
#
loop_
_entity.id
_entity.type
_entity.pdbx_description
1 polymer ?
#
loop_
_entity_poly.entity_id
_entity_poly.type
_entity_poly.pdbx_seq_one_letter_code
_entity_poly.pdbx_strand_id
1 'polypeptide(L)'
;HDDIRLNTGTSADGEPLWETGWIVHRHRAKSGPVAQSGLFRVLVWAYLFKNLSARDWAQFLNLYGLPFRIGKYDASMDEKARNRLLQGIRMMARNGGGIIPKEADIELKVPAPGQSAPFFAMVDWCEKVQSKAILGGTLTSQADGETSTNALGNVHNEVRHDLLAGDARMVAETLTAQLLRPLLVLNGRYDAARMPRLEFDTREPVDLEKLVKIVSGAQAIGAAISQEWFADRSGIPVPGEGQVVLKPLSVQSPAGEATLSAAMQLRLAALSVPQASADAVQQQLDAAPLALAAQANQAAEAMLRPLLAQIRTAQTPDAVYAILLEAFPDLSDGALQELVGQAVFVADVMGQSHAGD
;
A
#
# COMPACT_ATOMS: atom_id res chain seq x y z
N HIS A 1 8.48 38.96 -21.92
CA HIS A 1 8.44 37.70 -22.67
C HIS A 1 8.58 36.55 -21.68
N ASP A 2 7.60 35.66 -21.61
CA ASP A 2 7.60 34.50 -20.70
C ASP A 2 7.57 33.20 -21.53
N ASP A 3 8.35 33.22 -22.61
CA ASP A 3 8.41 32.18 -23.63
C ASP A 3 9.56 31.23 -23.31
N ILE A 4 9.29 29.92 -23.36
CA ILE A 4 10.30 28.88 -23.17
C ILE A 4 11.12 28.79 -24.47
N ARG A 5 12.45 28.85 -24.33
CA ARG A 5 13.40 28.84 -25.45
C ARG A 5 14.42 27.73 -25.28
N LEU A 6 14.94 27.24 -26.40
CA LEU A 6 16.01 26.25 -26.44
C LEU A 6 17.35 26.94 -26.19
N ASN A 7 18.13 26.39 -25.27
CA ASN A 7 19.51 26.81 -25.06
C ASN A 7 20.43 25.97 -25.97
N THR A 8 20.75 26.52 -27.14
CA THR A 8 21.68 25.92 -28.12
C THR A 8 23.13 26.33 -27.87
N GLY A 9 23.40 27.21 -26.90
CA GLY A 9 24.73 27.74 -26.59
C GLY A 9 25.30 28.72 -27.63
N THR A 10 24.66 28.87 -28.79
CA THR A 10 25.06 29.77 -29.89
C THR A 10 24.41 31.15 -29.80
N SER A 11 23.21 31.23 -29.21
CA SER A 11 22.47 32.48 -29.00
C SER A 11 22.31 32.78 -27.51
N ALA A 12 22.64 34.01 -27.09
CA ALA A 12 22.48 34.45 -25.69
C ALA A 12 21.01 34.46 -25.24
N ASP A 13 20.09 34.75 -26.16
CA ASP A 13 18.65 34.83 -25.88
C ASP A 13 17.91 33.51 -26.13
N GLY A 14 18.63 32.45 -26.50
CA GLY A 14 18.08 31.16 -26.92
C GLY A 14 17.29 31.21 -28.23
N GLU A 15 16.89 30.03 -28.72
CA GLU A 15 16.10 29.87 -29.94
C GLU A 15 14.62 29.55 -29.62
N PRO A 16 13.65 30.07 -30.39
CA PRO A 16 12.24 29.73 -30.19
C PRO A 16 11.98 28.25 -30.51
N LEU A 17 11.03 27.66 -29.79
CA LEU A 17 10.59 26.30 -30.07
C LEU A 17 9.90 26.22 -31.44
N TRP A 18 10.20 25.15 -32.18
CA TRP A 18 9.56 24.90 -33.47
C TRP A 18 8.06 24.65 -33.29
N GLU A 19 7.24 25.29 -34.12
CA GLU A 19 5.80 25.07 -34.11
C GLU A 19 5.49 23.59 -34.36
N THR A 20 4.65 22.98 -33.52
CA THR A 20 4.24 21.57 -33.58
C THR A 20 5.34 20.52 -33.43
N GLY A 21 6.61 20.92 -33.23
CA GLY A 21 7.73 20.00 -32.99
C GLY A 21 7.97 19.66 -31.51
N TRP A 22 7.32 20.38 -30.60
CA TRP A 22 7.55 20.27 -29.15
C TRP A 22 6.23 20.19 -28.39
N ILE A 23 6.22 19.40 -27.32
CA ILE A 23 5.15 19.38 -26.33
C ILE A 23 5.65 20.11 -25.07
N VAL A 24 5.00 21.22 -24.76
CA VAL A 24 5.29 22.09 -23.62
C VAL A 24 4.14 21.99 -22.63
N HIS A 25 4.33 21.20 -21.58
CA HIS A 25 3.40 21.14 -20.46
C HIS A 25 3.72 22.25 -19.43
N ARG A 26 2.70 22.99 -19.01
CA ARG A 26 2.81 24.03 -17.97
C ARG A 26 1.84 23.72 -16.84
N HIS A 27 2.39 23.26 -15.72
CA HIS A 27 1.61 23.03 -14.52
C HIS A 27 1.13 24.36 -13.91
N ARG A 28 -0.17 24.48 -13.64
CA ARG A 28 -0.81 25.73 -13.20
C ARG A 28 -0.90 25.86 -11.68
N ALA A 29 0.22 25.73 -10.96
CA ALA A 29 0.20 25.88 -9.49
C ALA A 29 0.13 27.35 -9.02
N LYS A 30 0.49 28.32 -9.88
CA LYS A 30 0.37 29.77 -9.63
C LYS A 30 0.24 30.51 -10.97
N SER A 31 -0.55 31.58 -10.99
CA SER A 31 -0.57 32.52 -12.12
C SER A 31 0.71 33.36 -12.17
N GLY A 32 1.21 33.60 -13.39
CA GLY A 32 2.39 34.44 -13.63
C GLY A 32 3.48 33.72 -14.42
N PRO A 33 4.73 34.20 -14.31
CA PRO A 33 5.85 33.69 -15.08
C PRO A 33 6.10 32.19 -14.90
N VAL A 34 6.50 31.47 -15.95
CA VAL A 34 6.83 30.02 -15.89
C VAL A 34 7.87 29.74 -14.81
N ALA A 35 8.86 30.62 -14.64
CA ALA A 35 9.88 30.48 -13.59
C ALA A 35 9.31 30.50 -12.16
N GLN A 36 8.09 31.00 -11.96
CA GLN A 36 7.44 31.11 -10.65
C GLN A 36 6.27 30.14 -10.47
N SER A 37 5.90 29.40 -11.52
CA SER A 37 4.72 28.52 -11.50
C SER A 37 5.01 27.15 -10.91
N GLY A 38 6.28 26.78 -10.72
CA GLY A 38 6.67 25.48 -10.17
C GLY A 38 6.42 25.35 -8.67
N LEU A 39 6.07 24.12 -8.24
CA LEU A 39 5.84 23.79 -6.82
C LEU A 39 7.10 23.99 -5.95
N PHE A 40 8.30 23.87 -6.56
CA PHE A 40 9.59 24.08 -5.89
C PHE A 40 9.67 25.43 -5.15
N ARG A 41 8.98 26.47 -5.63
CA ARG A 41 8.95 27.80 -5.01
C ARG A 41 8.46 27.76 -3.56
N VAL A 42 7.50 26.88 -3.26
CA VAL A 42 6.97 26.71 -1.89
C VAL A 42 7.88 25.76 -1.11
N LEU A 43 8.38 24.72 -1.77
CA LEU A 43 9.18 23.66 -1.14
C LEU A 43 10.61 24.09 -0.77
N VAL A 44 11.16 25.12 -1.43
CA VAL A 44 12.55 25.58 -1.23
C VAL A 44 12.84 25.95 0.23
N TRP A 45 11.87 26.56 0.92
CA TRP A 45 12.03 26.98 2.31
C TRP A 45 12.08 25.80 3.26
N ALA A 46 11.13 24.87 3.12
CA ALA A 46 11.12 23.65 3.92
C ALA A 46 12.37 22.80 3.66
N TYR A 47 12.84 22.73 2.40
CA TYR A 47 14.10 22.09 2.07
C TYR A 47 15.30 22.77 2.75
N LEU A 48 15.41 24.10 2.66
CA LEU A 48 16.52 24.84 3.25
C LEU A 48 16.56 24.68 4.78
N PHE A 49 15.43 24.89 5.46
CA PHE A 49 15.35 24.79 6.92
C PHE A 49 15.60 23.37 7.42
N LYS A 50 15.11 22.35 6.70
CA LYS A 50 15.41 20.95 7.01
C LYS A 50 16.91 20.66 6.93
N ASN A 51 17.57 21.08 5.85
CA ASN A 51 19.01 20.84 5.69
C ASN A 51 19.85 21.59 6.71
N LEU A 52 19.51 22.85 7.02
CA LEU A 52 20.17 23.61 8.08
C LEU A 52 20.02 22.92 9.43
N SER A 53 18.80 22.48 9.78
CA SER A 53 18.54 21.79 11.05
C SER A 53 19.27 20.46 11.16
N ALA A 54 19.34 19.69 10.07
CA ALA A 54 20.08 18.44 10.03
C ALA A 54 21.60 18.67 10.20
N ARG A 55 22.13 19.73 9.56
CA ARG A 55 23.53 20.14 9.73
C ARG A 55 23.82 20.57 11.17
N ASP A 56 22.96 21.40 11.75
CA ASP A 56 23.12 21.89 13.12
C ASP A 56 23.00 20.74 14.12
N TRP A 57 22.14 19.76 13.85
CA TRP A 57 22.06 18.52 14.61
C TRP A 57 23.36 17.72 14.57
N ALA A 58 23.94 17.53 13.38
CA ALA A 58 25.24 16.86 13.25
C ALA A 58 26.36 17.62 13.99
N GLN A 59 26.33 18.96 13.95
CA GLN A 59 27.26 19.79 14.72
C GLN A 59 27.05 19.62 16.23
N PHE A 60 25.79 19.61 16.70
CA PHE A 60 25.46 19.37 18.10
C PHE A 60 25.98 18.00 18.58
N LEU A 61 25.77 16.94 17.80
CA LEU A 61 26.29 15.60 18.10
C LEU A 61 27.81 15.58 18.18
N ASN A 62 28.50 16.29 17.29
CA ASN A 62 29.95 16.43 17.35
C ASN A 62 30.41 17.13 18.63
N LEU A 63 29.73 18.21 19.04
CA LEU A 63 30.05 18.93 20.29
C LEU A 63 29.74 18.09 21.53
N TYR A 64 28.67 17.30 21.51
CA TYR A 64 28.31 16.41 22.61
C TYR A 64 29.30 15.24 22.74
N GLY A 65 29.74 14.67 21.61
CA GLY A 65 30.74 13.61 21.57
C GLY A 65 32.17 14.11 21.83
N LEU A 66 32.47 15.37 21.51
CA LEU A 66 33.77 16.01 21.70
C LEU A 66 33.58 17.38 22.38
N PRO A 67 33.45 17.42 23.72
CA PRO A 67 33.16 18.66 24.43
C PRO A 67 34.26 19.70 24.27
N PHE A 68 33.87 20.97 24.42
CA PHE A 68 34.85 22.05 24.45
C PHE A 68 35.71 21.93 25.70
N ARG A 69 37.02 22.11 25.51
CA ARG A 69 37.99 22.13 26.60
C ARG A 69 38.49 23.56 26.74
N ILE A 70 38.18 24.19 27.86
CA ILE A 70 38.57 25.57 28.13
C ILE A 70 39.63 25.54 29.23
N GLY A 71 40.85 25.90 28.89
CA GLY A 71 41.91 26.13 29.87
C GLY A 71 41.75 27.50 30.50
N LYS A 72 41.54 27.54 31.81
CA LYS A 72 41.59 28.79 32.58
C LYS A 72 43.02 29.00 33.05
N TYR A 73 43.51 30.23 32.91
CA TYR A 73 44.83 30.62 33.42
C TYR A 73 44.73 32.00 34.05
N ASP A 74 45.57 32.25 35.05
CA ASP A 74 45.66 33.55 35.72
C ASP A 74 46.47 34.54 34.86
N ALA A 75 46.11 35.82 34.88
CA ALA A 75 46.84 36.88 34.17
C ALA A 75 48.31 37.00 34.62
N SER A 76 48.62 36.58 35.84
CA SER A 76 49.98 36.51 36.40
C SER A 76 50.83 35.32 35.89
N MET A 77 50.25 34.41 35.11
CA MET A 77 50.92 33.22 34.61
C MET A 77 51.91 33.53 33.47
N ASP A 78 53.14 33.05 33.61
CA ASP A 78 54.21 33.16 32.60
C ASP A 78 53.82 32.55 31.25
N GLU A 79 54.34 33.11 30.16
CA GLU A 79 54.02 32.71 28.78
C GLU A 79 54.40 31.24 28.52
N LYS A 80 55.51 30.76 29.10
CA LYS A 80 55.92 29.35 28.99
C LYS A 80 54.91 28.41 29.64
N ALA A 81 54.35 28.78 30.79
CA ALA A 81 53.34 27.98 31.48
C ALA A 81 52.03 27.96 30.68
N ARG A 82 51.63 29.09 30.09
CA ARG A 82 50.46 29.20 29.19
C ARG A 82 50.59 28.29 27.96
N ASN A 83 51.77 28.28 27.34
CA ASN A 83 52.04 27.43 26.17
C ASN A 83 52.02 25.93 26.50
N ARG A 84 52.51 25.53 27.69
CA ARG A 84 52.39 24.15 28.17
C ARG A 84 50.93 23.75 28.41
N LEU A 85 50.12 24.64 28.96
CA LEU A 85 48.68 24.41 29.15
C LEU A 85 47.95 24.22 27.81
N LEU A 86 48.25 25.07 26.82
CA LEU A 86 47.70 24.94 25.47
C LEU A 86 48.13 23.63 24.80
N GLN A 87 49.39 23.23 24.95
CA GLN A 87 49.89 21.95 24.46
C GLN A 87 49.18 20.77 25.15
N GLY A 88 48.96 20.85 26.46
CA GLY A 88 48.21 19.86 27.23
C GLY A 88 46.77 19.69 26.73
N ILE A 89 46.06 20.79 26.48
CA ILE A 89 44.69 20.75 25.92
C ILE A 89 44.68 20.08 24.53
N ARG A 90 45.66 20.39 23.67
CA ARG A 90 45.80 19.78 22.34
C ARG A 90 46.12 18.28 22.41
N MET A 91 46.98 17.86 23.34
CA MET A 91 47.30 16.45 23.53
C MET A 91 46.09 15.67 24.08
N MET A 92 45.36 16.25 25.04
CA MET A 92 44.15 15.66 25.61
C MET A 92 43.03 15.52 24.57
N ALA A 93 42.92 16.45 23.63
CA ALA A 93 41.95 16.37 22.53
C ALA A 93 42.20 15.16 21.60
N ARG A 94 43.46 14.74 21.45
CA ARG A 94 43.86 13.63 20.54
C ARG A 94 43.99 12.29 21.26
N ASN A 95 44.45 12.28 22.51
CA ASN A 95 44.84 11.06 23.23
C ASN A 95 43.91 10.74 24.42
N GLY A 96 42.90 11.57 24.70
CA GLY A 96 41.92 11.34 25.76
C GLY A 96 42.43 11.49 27.20
N GLY A 97 43.70 11.85 27.39
CA GLY A 97 44.32 12.07 28.70
C GLY A 97 45.49 13.05 28.65
N GLY A 98 45.79 13.68 29.77
CA GLY A 98 46.87 14.66 29.90
C GLY A 98 47.19 14.97 31.36
N ILE A 99 48.43 15.38 31.63
CA ILE A 99 48.89 15.86 32.95
C ILE A 99 48.90 17.38 32.90
N ILE A 100 48.29 18.04 33.89
CA ILE A 100 48.27 19.50 34.03
C ILE A 100 48.84 19.93 35.39
N PRO A 101 49.46 21.12 35.48
CA PRO A 101 49.86 21.71 36.77
C PRO A 101 48.66 21.88 37.70
N LYS A 102 48.88 21.77 39.02
CA LYS A 102 47.81 21.82 40.04
C LYS A 102 47.09 23.17 40.08
N GLU A 103 47.76 24.23 39.65
CA GLU A 103 47.27 25.61 39.59
C GLU A 103 46.49 25.90 38.30
N ALA A 104 46.51 24.99 37.32
CA ALA A 104 45.79 25.13 36.05
C ALA A 104 44.49 24.33 36.07
N ASP A 105 43.40 24.94 35.60
CA ASP A 105 42.07 24.33 35.54
C ASP A 105 41.64 24.14 34.08
N ILE A 106 41.10 22.96 33.76
CA ILE A 106 40.49 22.68 32.45
C ILE A 106 39.03 22.32 32.68
N GLU A 107 38.15 23.18 32.19
CA GLU A 107 36.71 22.95 32.22
C GLU A 107 36.27 22.27 30.92
N LEU A 108 35.61 21.12 31.06
CA LEU A 108 34.91 20.46 29.96
C LEU A 108 33.48 21.03 29.89
N LYS A 109 33.21 21.85 28.89
CA LYS A 109 31.86 22.36 28.64
C LYS A 109 31.14 21.44 27.67
N VAL A 110 30.21 20.66 28.20
CA VAL A 110 29.27 19.84 27.44
C VAL A 110 27.97 20.63 27.28
N PRO A 111 27.31 20.61 26.10
CA PRO A 111 25.94 21.08 25.98
C PRO A 111 25.02 20.37 26.98
N ALA A 112 24.02 21.08 27.53
CA ALA A 112 23.10 20.47 28.47
C ALA A 112 22.32 19.30 27.80
N PRO A 113 22.13 18.18 28.51
CA PRO A 113 21.34 17.06 27.99
C PRO A 113 19.90 17.51 27.71
N GLY A 114 19.30 16.98 26.64
CA GLY A 114 17.92 17.29 26.24
C GLY A 114 17.73 18.46 25.28
N GLN A 115 18.80 19.14 24.83
CA GLN A 115 18.70 20.23 23.84
C GLN A 115 18.59 19.77 22.37
N SER A 116 18.43 18.47 22.11
CA SER A 116 18.32 17.90 20.75
C SER A 116 16.93 18.05 20.13
N ALA A 117 15.89 18.14 20.96
CA ALA A 117 14.49 18.10 20.51
C ALA A 117 14.13 19.18 19.46
N PRO A 118 14.60 20.44 19.57
CA PRO A 118 14.26 21.48 18.59
C PRO A 118 14.72 21.17 17.15
N PHE A 119 15.85 20.47 16.98
CA PHE A 119 16.37 20.15 15.65
C PHE A 119 15.44 19.17 14.93
N PHE A 120 15.02 18.10 15.62
CA PHE A 120 14.09 17.12 15.08
C PHE A 120 12.68 17.69 14.91
N ALA A 121 12.22 18.55 15.82
CA ALA A 121 10.94 19.24 15.69
C ALA A 121 10.89 20.11 14.43
N MET A 122 11.99 20.80 14.10
CA MET A 122 12.09 21.59 12.86
C MET A 122 12.09 20.69 11.61
N VAL A 123 12.82 19.57 11.63
CA VAL A 123 12.82 18.59 10.53
C VAL A 123 11.41 18.04 10.30
N ASP A 124 10.75 17.58 11.35
CA ASP A 124 9.39 17.02 11.26
C ASP A 124 8.38 18.07 10.78
N TRP A 125 8.45 19.30 11.29
CA TRP A 125 7.62 20.40 10.78
C TRP A 125 7.84 20.63 9.28
N CYS A 126 9.10 20.65 8.82
CA CYS A 126 9.42 20.82 7.41
C CYS A 126 8.87 19.67 6.55
N GLU A 127 9.00 18.41 7.00
CA GLU A 127 8.47 17.25 6.28
C GLU A 127 6.94 17.25 6.22
N LYS A 128 6.27 17.67 7.31
CA LYS A 128 4.82 17.87 7.32
C LYS A 128 4.38 18.96 6.34
N VAL A 129 5.11 20.08 6.25
CA VAL A 129 4.83 21.14 5.27
C VAL A 129 5.02 20.63 3.83
N GLN A 130 6.08 19.86 3.57
CA GLN A 130 6.34 19.26 2.25
C GLN A 130 5.23 18.29 1.85
N SER A 131 4.82 17.40 2.76
CA SER A 131 3.71 16.46 2.53
C SER A 131 2.40 17.17 2.23
N LYS A 132 2.05 18.23 2.97
CA LYS A 132 0.84 19.04 2.69
C LYS A 132 0.90 19.71 1.33
N ALA A 133 2.05 20.24 0.94
CA ALA A 133 2.21 20.94 -0.33
C ALA A 133 2.17 20.00 -1.55
N ILE A 134 2.62 18.75 -1.40
CA ILE A 134 2.70 17.78 -2.51
C ILE A 134 1.45 16.90 -2.57
N LEU A 135 1.05 16.32 -1.44
CA LEU A 135 -0.02 15.32 -1.36
C LEU A 135 -1.36 15.91 -0.89
N GLY A 136 -1.39 17.18 -0.47
CA GLY A 136 -2.57 17.82 0.11
C GLY A 136 -2.84 17.45 1.57
N GLY A 137 -2.03 16.58 2.17
CA GLY A 137 -2.18 16.13 3.55
C GLY A 137 -0.95 15.42 4.13
N THR A 138 -0.98 15.04 5.40
CA THR A 138 0.15 14.40 6.11
C THR A 138 -0.12 12.96 6.55
N LEU A 139 -1.37 12.59 6.83
CA LEU A 139 -1.71 11.34 7.50
C LEU A 139 -1.52 10.08 6.65
N THR A 140 -1.58 10.19 5.32
CA THR A 140 -1.29 9.07 4.41
C THR A 140 0.20 8.72 4.35
N SER A 141 1.08 9.57 4.89
CA SER A 141 2.54 9.41 4.84
C SER A 141 3.19 9.35 6.22
N GLN A 142 2.54 9.89 7.24
CA GLN A 142 2.95 9.81 8.64
C GLN A 142 1.73 9.39 9.49
N ALA A 143 1.53 8.08 9.64
CA ALA A 143 0.56 7.54 10.56
C ALA A 143 1.18 7.48 11.96
N ASP A 144 1.16 8.58 12.69
CA ASP A 144 1.48 8.56 14.13
C ASP A 144 0.29 7.92 14.86
N GLY A 145 0.51 6.71 15.38
CA GLY A 145 -0.52 5.75 15.80
C GLY A 145 -1.48 6.19 16.91
N GLU A 146 -1.33 7.39 17.48
CA GLU A 146 -2.22 7.91 18.54
C GLU A 146 -3.38 8.77 18.03
N THR A 147 -3.33 9.33 16.81
CA THR A 147 -4.38 10.24 16.31
C THR A 147 -4.88 9.92 14.89
N SER A 148 -4.31 8.91 14.25
CA SER A 148 -4.68 8.51 12.89
C SER A 148 -5.89 7.58 12.91
N THR A 149 -7.10 8.14 12.81
CA THR A 149 -8.32 7.36 12.61
C THR A 149 -8.49 6.98 11.13
N ASN A 150 -9.02 5.78 10.84
CA ASN A 150 -9.29 5.33 9.46
C ASN A 150 -10.13 6.34 8.66
N ALA A 151 -11.06 7.04 9.33
CA ALA A 151 -11.89 8.07 8.71
C ALA A 151 -11.07 9.27 8.21
N LEU A 152 -10.07 9.71 8.98
CA LEU A 152 -9.22 10.84 8.61
C LEU A 152 -8.22 10.46 7.50
N GLY A 153 -7.77 9.20 7.49
CA GLY A 153 -6.98 8.62 6.39
C GLY A 153 -7.73 8.63 5.05
N ASN A 154 -9.02 8.30 5.06
CA ASN A 154 -9.87 8.33 3.87
C ASN A 154 -10.00 9.76 3.29
N VAL A 155 -10.27 10.77 4.13
CA VAL A 155 -10.35 12.17 3.70
C VAL A 155 -9.04 12.63 3.03
N HIS A 156 -7.89 12.26 3.59
CA HIS A 156 -6.60 12.60 2.98
C HIS A 156 -6.37 11.89 1.64
N ASN A 157 -6.88 10.67 1.49
CA ASN A 157 -6.80 9.94 0.23
C ASN A 157 -7.72 10.55 -0.85
N GLU A 158 -8.89 11.05 -0.47
CA GLU A 158 -9.78 11.83 -1.35
C GLU A 158 -9.08 13.09 -1.86
N VAL A 159 -8.45 13.87 -0.97
CA VAL A 159 -7.68 15.07 -1.39
C VAL A 159 -6.54 14.72 -2.33
N ARG A 160 -5.80 13.63 -2.05
CA ARG A 160 -4.74 13.15 -2.94
C ARG A 160 -5.31 12.76 -4.31
N HIS A 161 -6.47 12.12 -4.33
CA HIS A 161 -7.15 11.72 -5.55
C HIS A 161 -7.62 12.92 -6.38
N ASP A 162 -8.18 13.95 -5.73
CA ASP A 162 -8.58 15.20 -6.37
C ASP A 162 -7.38 15.90 -7.04
N LEU A 163 -6.23 15.92 -6.37
CA LEU A 163 -4.99 16.45 -6.94
C LEU A 163 -4.55 15.63 -8.16
N LEU A 164 -4.57 14.30 -8.06
CA LEU A 164 -4.23 13.40 -9.17
C LEU A 164 -5.15 13.64 -10.37
N ALA A 165 -6.47 13.74 -10.15
CA ALA A 165 -7.45 13.98 -11.21
C ALA A 165 -7.24 15.36 -11.87
N GLY A 166 -6.93 16.39 -11.07
CA GLY A 166 -6.56 17.71 -11.56
C GLY A 166 -5.31 17.70 -12.44
N ASP A 167 -4.26 17.03 -11.99
CA ASP A 167 -3.00 16.90 -12.73
C ASP A 167 -3.18 16.12 -14.03
N ALA A 168 -3.90 14.99 -13.98
CA ALA A 168 -4.22 14.18 -15.14
C ALA A 168 -4.99 15.00 -16.19
N ARG A 169 -5.97 15.80 -15.77
CA ARG A 169 -6.71 16.69 -16.66
C ARG A 169 -5.80 17.74 -17.32
N MET A 170 -4.89 18.37 -16.58
CA MET A 170 -3.96 19.36 -17.16
C MET A 170 -3.02 18.73 -18.19
N VAL A 171 -2.53 17.52 -17.92
CA VAL A 171 -1.71 16.76 -18.87
C VAL A 171 -2.53 16.39 -20.11
N ALA A 172 -3.76 15.91 -19.92
CA ALA A 172 -4.67 15.53 -20.99
C ALA A 172 -5.03 16.71 -21.92
N GLU A 173 -5.27 17.90 -21.36
CA GLU A 173 -5.46 19.14 -22.11
C GLU A 173 -4.23 19.50 -22.94
N THR A 174 -3.03 19.34 -22.36
CA THR A 174 -1.75 19.60 -23.05
C THR A 174 -1.57 18.65 -24.23
N LEU A 175 -1.77 17.36 -24.03
CA LEU A 175 -1.64 16.34 -25.07
C LEU A 175 -2.71 16.52 -26.16
N THR A 176 -3.94 16.84 -25.79
CA THR A 176 -5.00 17.12 -26.75
C THR A 176 -4.64 18.30 -27.66
N ALA A 177 -4.15 19.40 -27.08
CA ALA A 177 -3.84 20.62 -27.82
C ALA A 177 -2.54 20.53 -28.65
N GLN A 178 -1.51 19.85 -28.13
CA GLN A 178 -0.15 19.90 -28.69
C GLN A 178 0.30 18.60 -29.36
N LEU A 179 -0.38 17.48 -29.14
CA LEU A 179 -0.09 16.21 -29.81
C LEU A 179 -1.23 15.82 -30.76
N LEU A 180 -2.46 15.71 -30.24
CA LEU A 180 -3.59 15.18 -31.00
C LEU A 180 -4.06 16.15 -32.10
N ARG A 181 -4.20 17.44 -31.76
CA ARG A 181 -4.59 18.47 -32.74
C ARG A 181 -3.59 18.57 -33.90
N PRO A 182 -2.27 18.73 -33.70
CA PRO A 182 -1.33 18.77 -34.82
C PRO A 182 -1.36 17.51 -35.68
N LEU A 183 -1.48 16.33 -35.06
CA LEU A 183 -1.59 15.07 -35.80
C LEU A 183 -2.81 15.06 -36.74
N LEU A 184 -3.97 15.49 -36.27
CA LEU A 184 -5.18 15.57 -37.10
C LEU A 184 -5.06 16.61 -38.22
N VAL A 185 -4.45 17.77 -37.93
CA VAL A 185 -4.21 18.83 -38.92
C VAL A 185 -3.28 18.31 -40.03
N LEU A 186 -2.17 17.68 -39.67
CA LEU A 186 -1.21 17.12 -40.63
C LEU A 186 -1.81 16.00 -41.50
N ASN A 187 -2.77 15.25 -40.96
CA ASN A 187 -3.49 14.21 -41.71
C ASN A 187 -4.72 14.74 -42.49
N GLY A 188 -4.99 16.05 -42.46
CA GLY A 188 -6.15 16.65 -43.14
C GLY A 188 -7.52 16.23 -42.56
N ARG A 189 -7.55 15.75 -41.31
CA ARG A 189 -8.76 15.25 -40.62
C ARG A 189 -9.22 16.18 -39.49
N TYR A 190 -8.74 17.42 -39.48
CA TYR A 190 -9.10 18.37 -38.45
C TYR A 190 -10.49 18.97 -38.68
N ASP A 191 -11.39 18.73 -37.73
CA ASP A 191 -12.68 19.40 -37.59
C ASP A 191 -12.78 19.95 -36.15
N ALA A 192 -12.94 21.26 -36.01
CA ALA A 192 -13.03 21.92 -34.71
C ALA A 192 -14.25 21.45 -33.89
N ALA A 193 -15.34 21.07 -34.55
CA ALA A 193 -16.56 20.60 -33.89
C ALA A 193 -16.46 19.14 -33.41
N ARG A 194 -15.54 18.35 -34.00
CA ARG A 194 -15.39 16.90 -33.75
C ARG A 194 -14.01 16.53 -33.24
N MET A 195 -13.28 17.49 -32.66
CA MET A 195 -11.94 17.26 -32.17
C MET A 195 -11.98 16.26 -30.99
N PRO A 196 -11.34 15.09 -31.11
CA PRO A 196 -11.23 14.15 -30.00
C PRO A 196 -10.42 14.79 -28.86
N ARG A 197 -10.71 14.36 -27.64
CA ARG A 197 -9.97 14.76 -26.44
C ARG A 197 -9.34 13.53 -25.83
N LEU A 198 -8.09 13.66 -25.41
CA LEU A 198 -7.46 12.67 -24.57
C LEU A 198 -8.02 12.85 -23.15
N GLU A 199 -8.32 11.75 -22.47
CA GLU A 199 -8.78 11.72 -21.09
C GLU A 199 -8.11 10.52 -20.40
N PHE A 200 -7.67 10.73 -19.17
CA PHE A 200 -7.15 9.64 -18.34
C PHE A 200 -8.27 9.09 -17.48
N ASP A 201 -8.30 7.76 -17.32
CA ASP A 201 -9.20 7.14 -16.36
C ASP A 201 -8.66 7.34 -14.95
N THR A 202 -9.21 8.34 -14.24
CA THR A 202 -8.89 8.61 -12.84
C THR A 202 -10.04 8.20 -11.94
N ARG A 203 -10.83 7.17 -12.29
CA ARG A 203 -11.89 6.69 -11.40
C ARG A 203 -11.29 6.04 -10.15
N GLU A 204 -11.95 6.26 -9.02
CA GLU A 204 -11.61 5.52 -7.80
C GLU A 204 -11.90 4.03 -7.99
N PRO A 205 -11.03 3.13 -7.50
CA PRO A 205 -11.30 1.70 -7.54
C PRO A 205 -12.55 1.42 -6.70
N VAL A 206 -13.63 1.06 -7.39
CA VAL A 206 -14.89 0.75 -6.73
C VAL A 206 -14.78 -0.63 -6.11
N ASP A 207 -15.18 -0.72 -4.84
CA ASP A 207 -15.42 -2.01 -4.18
C ASP A 207 -16.59 -2.71 -4.89
N LEU A 208 -16.24 -3.60 -5.81
CA LEU A 208 -17.19 -4.34 -6.64
C LEU A 208 -18.16 -5.16 -5.78
N GLU A 209 -17.74 -5.65 -4.62
CA GLU A 209 -18.60 -6.42 -3.73
C GLU A 209 -19.71 -5.53 -3.16
N LYS A 210 -19.37 -4.33 -2.67
CA LYS A 210 -20.36 -3.35 -2.21
C LYS A 210 -21.28 -2.89 -3.32
N LEU A 211 -20.72 -2.61 -4.50
CA LEU A 211 -21.52 -2.17 -5.64
C LEU A 211 -22.52 -3.25 -6.06
N VAL A 212 -22.10 -4.51 -6.17
CA VAL A 212 -22.98 -5.63 -6.50
C VAL A 212 -24.07 -5.81 -5.44
N LYS A 213 -23.76 -5.68 -4.15
CA LYS A 213 -24.76 -5.73 -3.06
C LYS A 213 -25.80 -4.62 -3.15
N ILE A 214 -25.37 -3.39 -3.48
CA ILE A 214 -26.29 -2.26 -3.65
C ILE A 214 -27.19 -2.49 -4.86
N VAL A 215 -26.61 -2.93 -5.99
CA VAL A 215 -27.36 -3.16 -7.23
C VAL A 215 -28.37 -4.30 -7.07
N SER A 216 -27.98 -5.41 -6.43
CA SER A 216 -28.89 -6.53 -6.17
C SER A 216 -30.02 -6.14 -5.20
N GLY A 217 -29.71 -5.37 -4.15
CA GLY A 217 -30.73 -4.84 -3.23
C GLY A 217 -31.69 -3.86 -3.91
N ALA A 218 -31.18 -2.97 -4.75
CA ALA A 218 -31.99 -2.02 -5.51
C ALA A 218 -32.89 -2.71 -6.54
N GLN A 219 -32.38 -3.72 -7.24
CA GLN A 219 -33.18 -4.57 -8.13
C GLN A 219 -34.28 -5.33 -7.39
N ALA A 220 -33.99 -5.84 -6.18
CA ALA A 220 -34.99 -6.53 -5.35
C ALA A 220 -36.17 -5.63 -4.94
N ILE A 221 -35.94 -4.31 -4.84
CA ILE A 221 -36.96 -3.29 -4.52
C ILE A 221 -37.65 -2.75 -5.79
N GLY A 222 -37.24 -3.22 -6.98
CA GLY A 222 -37.82 -2.85 -8.27
C GLY A 222 -37.24 -1.57 -8.89
N ALA A 223 -36.07 -1.10 -8.44
CA ALA A 223 -35.39 0.03 -9.05
C ALA A 223 -34.81 -0.36 -10.42
N ALA A 224 -35.09 0.45 -11.45
CA ALA A 224 -34.53 0.28 -12.78
C ALA A 224 -33.11 0.84 -12.85
N ILE A 225 -32.11 -0.04 -12.95
CA ILE A 225 -30.69 0.30 -13.12
C ILE A 225 -30.26 -0.10 -14.54
N SER A 226 -29.68 0.82 -15.32
CA SER A 226 -29.20 0.52 -16.67
C SER A 226 -27.88 -0.27 -16.64
N GLN A 227 -27.66 -1.08 -17.68
CA GLN A 227 -26.40 -1.81 -17.87
C GLN A 227 -25.22 -0.86 -18.10
N GLU A 228 -25.45 0.24 -18.82
CA GLU A 228 -24.45 1.30 -19.06
C GLU A 228 -23.99 1.93 -17.74
N TRP A 229 -24.93 2.27 -16.84
CA TRP A 229 -24.58 2.84 -15.53
C TRP A 229 -23.75 1.85 -14.69
N PHE A 230 -24.12 0.57 -14.72
CA PHE A 230 -23.37 -0.46 -13.99
C PHE A 230 -21.96 -0.64 -14.57
N ALA A 231 -21.83 -0.68 -15.90
CA ALA A 231 -20.55 -0.79 -16.59
C ALA A 231 -19.64 0.42 -16.28
N ASP A 232 -20.19 1.62 -16.35
CA ASP A 232 -19.47 2.86 -16.06
C ASP A 232 -18.96 2.91 -14.62
N ARG A 233 -19.78 2.46 -13.67
CA ARG A 233 -19.45 2.50 -12.24
C ARG A 233 -18.58 1.33 -11.79
N SER A 234 -18.72 0.14 -12.39
CA SER A 234 -17.90 -1.03 -12.08
C SER A 234 -16.56 -1.05 -12.82
N GLY A 235 -16.43 -0.27 -13.90
CA GLY A 235 -15.28 -0.32 -14.81
C GLY A 235 -15.29 -1.57 -15.71
N ILE A 236 -16.33 -2.40 -15.65
CA ILE A 236 -16.50 -3.56 -16.51
C ILE A 236 -17.16 -3.09 -17.80
N PRO A 237 -16.51 -3.19 -18.98
CA PRO A 237 -17.08 -2.70 -20.23
C PRO A 237 -18.31 -3.53 -20.62
N VAL A 238 -19.29 -2.86 -21.22
CA VAL A 238 -20.42 -3.55 -21.87
C VAL A 238 -19.86 -4.37 -23.04
N PRO A 239 -20.23 -5.65 -23.17
CA PRO A 239 -19.75 -6.47 -24.28
C PRO A 239 -20.23 -5.91 -25.62
N GLY A 240 -19.30 -5.72 -26.56
CA GLY A 240 -19.64 -5.33 -27.93
C GLY A 240 -20.32 -6.45 -28.72
N GLU A 241 -20.91 -6.13 -29.87
CA GLU A 241 -21.53 -7.12 -30.76
C GLU A 241 -20.54 -8.25 -31.09
N GLY A 242 -20.87 -9.49 -30.73
CA GLY A 242 -20.05 -10.68 -31.01
C GLY A 242 -18.98 -11.05 -29.97
N GLN A 243 -18.86 -10.32 -28.86
CA GLN A 243 -17.94 -10.71 -27.78
C GLN A 243 -18.50 -11.85 -26.93
N VAL A 244 -17.62 -12.80 -26.54
CA VAL A 244 -17.98 -13.93 -25.69
C VAL A 244 -18.20 -13.43 -24.26
N VAL A 245 -19.47 -13.39 -23.84
CA VAL A 245 -19.85 -13.00 -22.47
C VAL A 245 -19.70 -14.19 -21.53
N LEU A 246 -19.13 -13.96 -20.35
CA LEU A 246 -19.12 -14.94 -19.27
C LEU A 246 -20.57 -15.27 -18.89
N LYS A 247 -20.98 -16.51 -19.13
CA LYS A 247 -22.31 -16.96 -18.73
C LYS A 247 -22.30 -17.11 -17.21
N PRO A 248 -23.36 -16.66 -16.50
CA PRO A 248 -23.49 -16.99 -15.09
C PRO A 248 -23.43 -18.50 -14.95
N LEU A 249 -22.70 -18.98 -13.94
CA LEU A 249 -22.86 -20.37 -13.50
C LEU A 249 -24.32 -20.51 -13.10
N SER A 250 -25.14 -21.04 -14.02
CA SER A 250 -26.51 -21.38 -13.72
C SER A 250 -26.44 -22.52 -12.72
N VAL A 251 -26.45 -22.19 -11.43
CA VAL A 251 -27.05 -23.09 -10.45
C VAL A 251 -28.51 -23.08 -10.84
N GLN A 252 -28.88 -24.00 -11.73
CA GLN A 252 -30.27 -24.36 -11.89
C GLN A 252 -30.69 -24.82 -10.49
N SER A 253 -31.42 -23.97 -9.75
CA SER A 253 -32.36 -24.51 -8.77
C SER A 253 -33.18 -25.51 -9.56
N PRO A 254 -33.08 -26.82 -9.27
CA PRO A 254 -33.70 -27.81 -10.13
C PRO A 254 -35.19 -27.49 -10.17
N ALA A 255 -35.70 -27.18 -11.36
CA ALA A 255 -37.13 -27.03 -11.64
C ALA A 255 -37.93 -28.33 -11.35
N GLY A 256 -37.30 -29.33 -10.73
CA GLY A 256 -37.94 -30.47 -10.09
C GLY A 256 -38.56 -30.16 -8.71
N GLU A 257 -38.22 -29.05 -8.03
CA GLU A 257 -38.81 -28.77 -6.71
C GLU A 257 -40.31 -28.43 -6.77
N ALA A 258 -40.82 -27.81 -7.83
CA ALA A 258 -42.25 -27.51 -7.97
C ALA A 258 -43.10 -28.75 -8.30
N THR A 259 -42.53 -29.73 -9.02
CA THR A 259 -43.19 -31.01 -9.29
C THR A 259 -43.08 -31.97 -8.10
N LEU A 260 -41.96 -31.91 -7.37
CA LEU A 260 -41.78 -32.59 -6.08
C LEU A 260 -42.70 -32.01 -5.02
N SER A 261 -42.90 -30.69 -4.93
CA SER A 261 -43.81 -30.08 -3.95
C SER A 261 -45.27 -30.44 -4.21
N ALA A 262 -45.69 -30.52 -5.48
CA ALA A 262 -47.05 -30.96 -5.83
C ALA A 262 -47.26 -32.45 -5.54
N ALA A 263 -46.28 -33.31 -5.85
CA ALA A 263 -46.31 -34.73 -5.51
C ALA A 263 -46.22 -34.98 -3.99
N MET A 264 -45.50 -34.12 -3.27
CA MET A 264 -45.34 -34.16 -1.82
C MET A 264 -46.58 -33.63 -1.11
N GLN A 265 -47.29 -32.63 -1.63
CA GLN A 265 -48.58 -32.17 -1.10
C GLN A 265 -49.69 -33.22 -1.28
N LEU A 266 -49.71 -33.92 -2.42
CA LEU A 266 -50.60 -35.07 -2.65
C LEU A 266 -50.28 -36.25 -1.71
N ARG A 267 -48.99 -36.49 -1.40
CA ARG A 267 -48.57 -37.47 -0.39
C ARG A 267 -48.81 -37.02 1.04
N LEU A 268 -48.73 -35.72 1.35
CA LEU A 268 -49.02 -35.15 2.66
C LEU A 268 -50.51 -35.22 2.99
N ALA A 269 -51.38 -34.97 2.00
CA ALA A 269 -52.83 -35.12 2.13
C ALA A 269 -53.25 -36.59 2.37
N ALA A 270 -52.46 -37.55 1.91
CA ALA A 270 -52.65 -38.97 2.17
C ALA A 270 -52.12 -39.44 3.54
N LEU A 271 -51.41 -38.57 4.27
CA LEU A 271 -50.80 -38.86 5.58
C LEU A 271 -51.56 -38.20 6.76
N SER A 272 -52.67 -37.49 6.51
CA SER A 272 -53.55 -36.96 7.56
C SER A 272 -54.60 -37.99 8.01
N VAL A 273 -54.14 -39.12 8.54
CA VAL A 273 -54.91 -39.95 9.49
C VAL A 273 -54.14 -39.88 10.82
N PRO A 274 -54.78 -39.58 11.96
CA PRO A 274 -54.08 -39.03 13.13
C PRO A 274 -53.46 -40.11 14.04
N GLN A 275 -52.43 -39.69 14.80
CA GLN A 275 -51.69 -40.37 15.90
C GLN A 275 -50.35 -41.02 15.47
N ALA A 276 -49.20 -40.87 16.14
CA ALA A 276 -48.87 -40.36 17.48
C ALA A 276 -47.43 -39.77 17.56
N SER A 277 -47.24 -38.89 18.55
CA SER A 277 -46.04 -38.21 19.11
C SER A 277 -45.04 -37.47 18.19
N ALA A 278 -44.93 -36.16 18.44
CA ALA A 278 -43.95 -35.22 17.89
C ALA A 278 -42.48 -35.58 18.17
N ASP A 279 -42.22 -36.51 19.10
CA ASP A 279 -40.87 -36.88 19.52
C ASP A 279 -40.07 -37.62 18.44
N ALA A 280 -40.71 -38.45 17.60
CA ALA A 280 -40.00 -39.20 16.56
C ALA A 280 -39.49 -38.30 15.42
N VAL A 281 -40.24 -37.24 15.10
CA VAL A 281 -39.86 -36.26 14.07
C VAL A 281 -38.77 -35.34 14.59
N GLN A 282 -38.84 -34.93 15.86
CA GLN A 282 -37.79 -34.14 16.50
C GLN A 282 -36.48 -34.92 16.63
N GLN A 283 -36.54 -36.22 16.99
CA GLN A 283 -35.35 -37.09 17.03
C GLN A 283 -34.70 -37.27 15.65
N GLN A 284 -35.49 -37.30 14.56
CA GLN A 284 -34.94 -37.37 13.20
C GLN A 284 -34.32 -36.05 12.73
N LEU A 285 -34.86 -34.91 13.16
CA LEU A 285 -34.30 -33.58 12.90
C LEU A 285 -33.01 -33.34 13.68
N ASP A 286 -32.93 -33.78 14.94
CA ASP A 286 -31.73 -33.65 15.78
C ASP A 286 -30.61 -34.62 15.33
N ALA A 287 -30.95 -35.73 14.66
CA ALA A 287 -29.99 -36.66 14.07
C ALA A 287 -29.48 -36.22 12.68
N ALA A 288 -30.14 -35.26 12.02
CA ALA A 288 -29.78 -34.82 10.67
C ALA A 288 -28.39 -34.16 10.57
N PRO A 289 -27.94 -33.31 11.52
CA PRO A 289 -26.58 -32.74 11.49
C PRO A 289 -25.50 -33.80 11.62
N LEU A 290 -25.73 -34.85 12.42
CA LEU A 290 -24.81 -35.97 12.60
C LEU A 290 -24.75 -36.86 11.36
N ALA A 291 -25.89 -37.11 10.71
CA ALA A 291 -25.95 -37.83 9.45
C ALA A 291 -25.29 -37.06 8.29
N LEU A 292 -25.45 -35.73 8.27
CA LEU A 292 -24.81 -34.86 7.29
C LEU A 292 -23.30 -34.76 7.52
N ALA A 293 -22.86 -34.69 8.77
CA ALA A 293 -21.44 -34.76 9.13
C ALA A 293 -20.83 -36.13 8.78
N ALA A 294 -21.57 -37.23 8.99
CA ALA A 294 -21.14 -38.57 8.57
C ALA A 294 -21.03 -38.68 7.04
N GLN A 295 -21.96 -38.11 6.28
CA GLN A 295 -21.88 -38.06 4.82
C GLN A 295 -20.75 -37.15 4.32
N ALA A 296 -20.52 -36.01 4.96
CA ALA A 296 -19.42 -35.11 4.64
C ALA A 296 -18.06 -35.77 4.93
N ASN A 297 -17.93 -36.48 6.05
CA ASN A 297 -16.74 -37.25 6.38
C ASN A 297 -16.52 -38.42 5.41
N GLN A 298 -17.57 -39.14 5.01
CA GLN A 298 -17.45 -40.20 3.99
C GLN A 298 -17.07 -39.65 2.62
N ALA A 299 -17.57 -38.47 2.25
CA ALA A 299 -17.21 -37.81 0.99
C ALA A 299 -15.76 -37.29 1.03
N ALA A 300 -15.33 -36.68 2.14
CA ALA A 300 -13.95 -36.25 2.33
C ALA A 300 -12.99 -37.45 2.35
N GLU A 301 -13.35 -38.53 3.02
CA GLU A 301 -12.56 -39.77 3.05
C GLU A 301 -12.48 -40.41 1.66
N ALA A 302 -13.58 -40.41 0.88
CA ALA A 302 -13.58 -40.90 -0.50
C ALA A 302 -12.68 -40.07 -1.43
N MET A 303 -12.65 -38.74 -1.26
CA MET A 303 -11.77 -37.84 -2.03
C MET A 303 -10.30 -37.98 -1.64
N LEU A 304 -10.00 -38.20 -0.34
CA LEU A 304 -8.63 -38.34 0.16
C LEU A 304 -8.07 -39.76 0.02
N ARG A 305 -8.92 -40.78 -0.16
CA ARG A 305 -8.53 -42.18 -0.33
C ARG A 305 -7.46 -42.44 -1.39
N PRO A 306 -7.54 -41.89 -2.63
CA PRO A 306 -6.50 -42.09 -3.64
C PRO A 306 -5.17 -41.46 -3.24
N LEU A 307 -5.19 -40.29 -2.60
CA LEU A 307 -3.99 -39.61 -2.09
C LEU A 307 -3.35 -40.42 -0.95
N LEU A 308 -4.15 -40.90 0.01
CA LEU A 308 -3.67 -41.75 1.10
C LEU A 308 -3.10 -43.08 0.60
N ALA A 309 -3.66 -43.65 -0.49
CA ALA A 309 -3.09 -44.84 -1.11
C ALA A 309 -1.71 -44.58 -1.72
N GLN A 310 -1.51 -43.43 -2.38
CA GLN A 310 -0.20 -43.02 -2.91
C GLN A 310 0.81 -42.76 -1.78
N ILE A 311 0.41 -42.09 -0.71
CA ILE A 311 1.26 -41.83 0.45
C ILE A 311 1.68 -43.14 1.14
N ARG A 312 0.79 -44.13 1.23
CA ARG A 312 1.12 -45.47 1.79
C ARG A 312 2.15 -46.24 0.97
N THR A 313 2.29 -45.94 -0.33
CA THR A 313 3.32 -46.57 -1.18
C THR A 313 4.67 -45.86 -1.12
N ALA A 314 4.72 -44.64 -0.57
CA ALA A 314 5.96 -43.91 -0.38
C ALA A 314 6.75 -44.48 0.80
N GLN A 315 8.05 -44.77 0.59
CA GLN A 315 8.94 -45.33 1.63
C GLN A 315 9.82 -44.27 2.29
N THR A 316 9.87 -43.06 1.74
CA THR A 316 10.71 -41.97 2.24
C THR A 316 9.89 -40.70 2.46
N PRO A 317 10.25 -39.86 3.44
CA PRO A 317 9.60 -38.57 3.68
C PRO A 317 9.61 -37.65 2.45
N ASP A 318 10.71 -37.67 1.69
CA ASP A 318 10.85 -36.86 0.47
C ASP A 318 9.86 -37.27 -0.64
N ALA A 319 9.53 -38.56 -0.72
CA ALA A 319 8.54 -39.05 -1.68
C ALA A 319 7.11 -38.63 -1.28
N VAL A 320 6.82 -38.56 0.02
CA VAL A 320 5.53 -38.04 0.53
C VAL A 320 5.41 -36.54 0.24
N TYR A 321 6.50 -35.79 0.40
CA TYR A 321 6.55 -34.36 0.10
C TYR A 321 6.24 -34.08 -1.39
N ALA A 322 6.84 -34.85 -2.30
CA ALA A 322 6.60 -34.71 -3.75
C ALA A 322 5.14 -34.98 -4.14
N ILE A 323 4.52 -36.03 -3.57
CA ILE A 323 3.11 -36.38 -3.83
C ILE A 323 2.17 -35.27 -3.34
N LEU A 324 2.45 -34.68 -2.17
CA LEU A 324 1.63 -33.62 -1.60
C LEU A 324 1.75 -32.30 -2.37
N LEU A 325 2.94 -31.97 -2.89
CA LEU A 325 3.12 -30.81 -3.76
C LEU A 325 2.37 -30.94 -5.09
N GLU A 326 2.33 -32.13 -5.69
CA GLU A 326 1.59 -32.37 -6.93
C GLU A 326 0.07 -32.27 -6.70
N ALA A 327 -0.42 -32.77 -5.56
CA ALA A 327 -1.84 -32.78 -5.25
C ALA A 327 -2.37 -31.41 -4.75
N PHE A 328 -1.54 -30.60 -4.12
CA PHE A 328 -1.93 -29.30 -3.54
C PHE A 328 -0.92 -28.20 -3.90
N PRO A 329 -0.91 -27.72 -5.15
CA PRO A 329 0.08 -26.77 -5.66
C PRO A 329 0.00 -25.36 -5.03
N ASP A 330 -1.13 -25.00 -4.42
CA ASP A 330 -1.34 -23.70 -3.76
C ASP A 330 -0.90 -23.69 -2.28
N LEU A 331 -0.44 -24.82 -1.74
CA LEU A 331 0.00 -24.92 -0.36
C LEU A 331 1.46 -24.43 -0.24
N SER A 332 1.72 -23.49 0.68
CA SER A 332 3.07 -22.95 0.87
C SER A 332 4.05 -24.04 1.32
N ASP A 333 5.23 -24.11 0.71
CA ASP A 333 6.30 -25.07 1.02
C ASP A 333 6.57 -25.19 2.53
N GLY A 334 6.56 -24.07 3.27
CA GLY A 334 6.77 -24.07 4.72
C GLY A 334 5.70 -24.82 5.51
N ALA A 335 4.43 -24.68 5.14
CA ALA A 335 3.34 -25.40 5.78
C ALA A 335 3.36 -26.91 5.44
N LEU A 336 3.82 -27.25 4.24
CA LEU A 336 3.97 -28.64 3.79
C LEU A 336 5.13 -29.34 4.51
N GLN A 337 6.25 -28.63 4.71
CA GLN A 337 7.38 -29.12 5.51
C GLN A 337 7.00 -29.32 6.98
N GLU A 338 6.23 -28.41 7.55
CA GLU A 338 5.75 -28.53 8.93
C GLU A 338 4.82 -29.74 9.11
N LEU A 339 3.86 -29.93 8.18
CA LEU A 339 2.94 -31.06 8.22
C LEU A 339 3.65 -32.41 8.06
N VAL A 340 4.56 -32.54 7.09
CA VAL A 340 5.35 -33.77 6.90
C VAL A 340 6.27 -34.00 8.11
N GLY A 341 6.87 -32.95 8.66
CA GLY A 341 7.69 -33.02 9.87
C GLY A 341 6.91 -33.50 11.10
N GLN A 342 5.70 -32.99 11.31
CA GLN A 342 4.80 -33.45 12.38
C GLN A 342 4.37 -34.91 12.17
N ALA A 343 4.07 -35.31 10.93
CA ALA A 343 3.69 -36.69 10.62
C ALA A 343 4.82 -37.69 10.87
N VAL A 344 6.06 -37.35 10.48
CA VAL A 344 7.25 -38.17 10.76
C VAL A 344 7.50 -38.25 12.27
N PHE A 345 7.39 -37.14 12.99
CA PHE A 345 7.54 -37.12 14.44
C PHE A 345 6.50 -38.01 15.15
N VAL A 346 5.23 -37.93 14.75
CA VAL A 346 4.17 -38.79 15.30
C VAL A 346 4.42 -40.26 14.95
N ALA A 347 4.87 -40.57 13.73
CA ALA A 347 5.22 -41.92 13.34
C ALA A 347 6.40 -42.49 14.15
N ASP A 348 7.43 -41.68 14.41
CA ASP A 348 8.58 -42.07 15.24
C ASP A 348 8.16 -42.30 16.70
N VAL A 349 7.33 -41.43 17.27
CA VAL A 349 6.81 -41.58 18.64
C VAL A 349 5.93 -42.82 18.77
N MET A 350 5.04 -43.05 17.81
CA MET A 350 4.17 -44.25 17.78
C MET A 350 4.98 -45.53 17.53
N GLY A 351 6.04 -45.46 16.70
CA GLY A 351 6.97 -46.56 16.48
C GLY A 351 7.74 -46.92 17.75
N GLN A 352 8.20 -45.93 18.50
CA GLN A 352 8.86 -46.13 19.80
C GLN A 352 7.90 -46.67 20.87
N SER A 353 6.63 -46.24 20.87
CA SER A 353 5.63 -46.76 21.82
C SER A 353 5.19 -48.20 21.51
N HIS A 354 5.17 -48.61 20.25
CA HIS A 354 4.82 -49.98 19.85
C HIS A 354 6.00 -50.96 19.81
N ALA A 355 7.24 -50.48 19.85
CA ALA A 355 8.44 -51.31 19.99
C ALA A 355 8.79 -51.66 21.46
N GLY A 356 8.01 -51.16 22.42
CA GLY A 356 8.18 -51.36 23.86
C GLY A 356 7.32 -52.47 24.49
N ASP A 357 6.52 -53.19 23.70
CA ASP A 357 5.80 -54.43 24.04
C ASP A 357 6.36 -55.62 23.21
#